data_AF-A0A9P9YG98-F1
#
_entry.id   AF-A0A9P9YG98-F1
#
_cell.length_a   1.000
_cell.length_b   1.000
_cell.length_c   1.000
_cell.angle_alpha   90.00
_cell.angle_beta   90.00
_cell.angle_gamma   90.00
#
_symmetry.space_group_name_H-M   'P 1'
#
loop_
_entity.id
_entity.type
_entity.pdbx_description
1 polymer ?
#
loop_
_entity_poly.entity_id
_entity_poly.type
_entity_poly.pdbx_seq_one_letter_code
_entity_poly.pdbx_strand_id
1 'polypeptide(L)'
;MSKSIRFYYDLLSPTSRGLWLALKLGNKPIEYCPIALRKLEQLTDEYKKINRFQKVPAIVDGDFHLAETIAIIRYLADKGQLDEKLYPKSLEARARVDEFLEWQHLNIRLACSMFFRDAWLFPINGLAAKPKPERIQELIEGVETNLGLLELIWLEKDFLVGQQMTVADLVGASEINQLKIFHYKVDEKKFPKVAKWLDRVREATNPYHDEGLAFINMKAKQAKL
;
A
#
# COMPACT_ATOMS: atom_id res chain seq x y z
N MET A 1 -5.26 3.16 -32.21
CA MET A 1 -4.47 2.70 -31.04
C MET A 1 -5.37 2.87 -29.81
N SER A 2 -5.51 1.85 -28.97
CA SER A 2 -6.22 2.01 -27.68
C SER A 2 -5.55 3.14 -26.89
N LYS A 3 -6.32 4.05 -26.29
CA LYS A 3 -5.76 5.03 -25.36
C LYS A 3 -5.08 4.27 -24.20
N SER A 4 -3.93 4.74 -23.74
CA SER A 4 -3.24 4.21 -22.57
C SER A 4 -4.07 4.50 -21.32
N ILE A 5 -4.14 3.55 -20.38
CA ILE A 5 -4.79 3.80 -19.08
C ILE A 5 -3.89 4.75 -18.29
N ARG A 6 -4.47 5.83 -17.76
CA ARG A 6 -3.78 6.77 -16.87
C ARG A 6 -3.92 6.33 -15.43
N PHE A 7 -2.82 6.21 -14.72
CA PHE A 7 -2.76 5.86 -13.31
C PHE A 7 -2.28 7.05 -12.48
N TYR A 8 -3.18 7.57 -11.65
CA TYR A 8 -2.95 8.71 -10.78
C TYR A 8 -2.55 8.27 -9.38
N TYR A 9 -1.38 8.71 -8.90
CA TYR A 9 -0.78 8.15 -7.69
C TYR A 9 0.16 9.12 -6.96
N ASP A 10 0.42 8.83 -5.68
CA ASP A 10 1.54 9.41 -4.93
C ASP A 10 2.23 8.29 -4.14
N LEU A 11 3.56 8.18 -4.23
CA LEU A 11 4.32 7.17 -3.50
C LEU A 11 4.36 7.40 -1.98
N LEU A 12 3.88 8.53 -1.46
CA LEU A 12 3.57 8.69 -0.04
C LEU A 12 2.39 7.81 0.40
N SER A 13 1.43 7.51 -0.49
CA SER A 13 0.26 6.70 -0.18
C SER A 13 0.59 5.19 -0.26
N PRO A 14 0.42 4.40 0.81
CA PRO A 14 0.71 2.96 0.79
C PRO A 14 -0.14 2.21 -0.24
N THR A 15 -1.42 2.56 -0.37
CA THR A 15 -2.33 1.99 -1.37
C THR A 15 -1.95 2.34 -2.82
N SER A 16 -1.31 3.49 -3.03
CA SER A 16 -0.74 3.83 -4.33
C SER A 16 0.53 3.03 -4.60
N ARG A 17 1.43 2.89 -3.61
CA ARG A 17 2.67 2.12 -3.74
C ARG A 17 2.43 0.66 -4.09
N GLY A 18 1.50 -0.01 -3.42
CA GLY A 18 1.20 -1.43 -3.68
C GLY A 18 0.76 -1.68 -5.13
N LEU A 19 -0.15 -0.84 -5.65
CA LEU A 19 -0.58 -0.92 -7.04
C LEU A 19 0.53 -0.48 -8.01
N TRP A 20 1.29 0.57 -7.68
CA TRP A 20 2.40 1.02 -8.50
C TRP A 20 3.46 -0.08 -8.67
N LEU A 21 3.80 -0.83 -7.61
CA LEU A 21 4.70 -1.99 -7.71
C LEU A 21 4.13 -3.04 -8.65
N ALA A 22 2.84 -3.37 -8.53
CA ALA A 22 2.19 -4.37 -9.37
C ALA A 22 2.23 -3.97 -10.86
N LEU A 23 2.02 -2.69 -11.15
CA LEU A 23 2.06 -2.14 -12.51
C LEU A 23 3.49 -2.09 -13.09
N LYS A 24 4.48 -1.78 -12.26
CA LYS A 24 5.89 -1.76 -12.67
C LYS A 24 6.42 -3.16 -13.01
N LEU A 25 5.97 -4.19 -12.30
CA LEU A 25 6.33 -5.57 -12.58
C LEU A 25 5.70 -6.10 -13.88
N GLY A 26 4.48 -5.66 -14.21
CA GLY A 26 3.72 -6.19 -15.36
C GLY A 26 4.13 -5.66 -16.74
N ASN A 27 4.99 -4.63 -16.82
CA ASN A 27 5.44 -3.96 -18.05
C ASN A 27 4.30 -3.66 -19.06
N LYS A 28 3.13 -3.27 -18.55
CA LYS A 28 1.94 -2.93 -19.35
C LYS A 28 1.95 -1.44 -19.73
N PRO A 29 1.31 -1.04 -20.85
CA PRO A 29 1.23 0.36 -21.27
C PRO A 29 0.28 1.14 -20.36
N ILE A 30 0.84 1.65 -19.27
CA ILE A 30 0.19 2.55 -18.31
C ILE A 30 0.88 3.90 -18.36
N GLU A 31 0.10 4.97 -18.45
CA GLU A 31 0.59 6.33 -18.26
C GLU A 31 0.59 6.66 -16.76
N TYR A 32 1.76 6.97 -16.21
CA TYR A 32 1.94 7.27 -14.79
C TYR A 32 1.76 8.77 -14.56
N CYS A 33 0.75 9.16 -13.79
CA CYS A 33 0.37 10.54 -13.51
C CYS A 33 0.56 10.87 -12.02
N PRO A 34 1.72 11.38 -11.58
CA PRO A 34 1.94 11.75 -10.19
C PRO A 34 0.98 12.86 -9.73
N ILE A 35 0.47 12.75 -8.50
CA ILE A 35 -0.37 13.75 -7.82
C ILE A 35 0.25 14.05 -6.46
N ALA A 36 0.86 15.21 -6.27
CA ALA A 36 1.61 15.52 -5.08
C ALA A 36 0.69 15.82 -3.87
N LEU A 37 0.50 14.82 -3.01
CA LEU A 37 -0.32 14.92 -1.79
C LEU A 37 0.20 15.99 -0.83
N ARG A 38 1.52 16.18 -0.79
CA ARG A 38 2.17 17.21 0.05
C ARG A 38 1.93 18.64 -0.44
N LYS A 39 1.46 18.80 -1.67
CA LYS A 39 1.03 20.08 -2.25
C LYS A 39 -0.49 20.19 -2.35
N LEU A 40 -1.22 19.22 -1.80
CA LEU A 40 -2.68 19.15 -1.86
C LEU A 40 -3.24 19.10 -3.29
N GLU A 41 -2.47 18.58 -4.27
CA GLU A 41 -2.93 18.49 -5.67
C GLU A 41 -4.18 17.62 -5.83
N GLN A 42 -4.45 16.71 -4.90
CA GLN A 42 -5.69 15.92 -4.87
C GLN A 42 -6.95 16.74 -4.53
N LEU A 43 -6.80 17.98 -4.05
CA LEU A 43 -7.91 18.87 -3.70
C LEU A 43 -8.22 19.89 -4.81
N THR A 44 -7.49 19.87 -5.92
CA THR A 44 -7.76 20.78 -7.05
C THR A 44 -9.05 20.40 -7.78
N ASP A 45 -9.68 21.37 -8.43
CA ASP A 45 -10.88 21.12 -9.23
C ASP A 45 -10.58 20.20 -10.43
N GLU A 46 -9.35 20.25 -10.97
CA GLU A 46 -8.89 19.33 -12.01
C GLU A 46 -8.86 17.89 -11.50
N TYR A 47 -8.29 17.63 -10.32
CA TYR A 47 -8.21 16.27 -9.79
C TYR A 47 -9.56 15.76 -9.29
N LYS A 48 -10.43 16.63 -8.78
CA LYS A 48 -11.79 16.25 -8.37
C LYS A 48 -12.61 15.66 -9.52
N LYS A 49 -12.36 16.08 -10.76
CA LYS A 49 -12.94 15.48 -11.98
C LYS A 49 -12.39 14.08 -12.26
N ILE A 50 -11.17 13.78 -11.81
CA ILE A 50 -10.54 12.46 -11.94
C ILE A 50 -11.07 11.51 -10.88
N ASN A 51 -11.02 11.91 -9.60
CA ASN A 51 -11.54 11.13 -8.49
C ASN A 51 -12.41 12.00 -7.57
N ARG A 52 -13.72 11.71 -7.58
CA ARG A 52 -14.73 12.39 -6.74
C ARG A 52 -14.43 12.35 -5.23
N PHE A 53 -13.64 11.38 -4.78
CA PHE A 53 -13.25 11.25 -3.37
C PHE A 53 -11.98 12.03 -3.01
N GLN A 54 -11.33 12.69 -3.98
CA GLN A 54 -10.13 13.52 -3.76
C GLN A 54 -9.00 12.75 -3.05
N LYS A 55 -8.80 11.49 -3.46
CA LYS A 55 -7.79 10.56 -2.91
C LYS A 55 -7.00 9.89 -4.04
N VAL A 56 -5.81 9.41 -3.74
CA VAL A 56 -5.03 8.52 -4.61
C VAL A 56 -4.99 7.10 -4.03
N PRO A 57 -4.93 6.05 -4.88
CA PRO A 57 -4.85 6.11 -6.34
C PRO A 57 -6.20 6.26 -7.05
N ALA A 58 -6.14 6.60 -8.34
CA ALA A 58 -7.25 6.52 -9.28
C ALA A 58 -6.75 6.12 -10.68
N ILE A 59 -7.63 5.62 -11.55
CA ILE A 59 -7.33 5.42 -12.97
C ILE A 59 -8.34 6.13 -13.87
N VAL A 60 -7.90 6.43 -15.09
CA VAL A 60 -8.79 6.82 -16.19
C VAL A 60 -8.51 5.95 -17.42
N ASP A 61 -9.54 5.27 -17.90
CA ASP A 61 -9.55 4.47 -19.13
C ASP A 61 -10.61 5.05 -20.08
N GLY A 62 -10.18 5.90 -21.03
CA GLY A 62 -11.10 6.69 -21.85
C GLY A 62 -11.92 7.66 -21.01
N ASP A 63 -13.24 7.52 -21.03
CA ASP A 63 -14.19 8.31 -20.23
C ASP A 63 -14.56 7.62 -18.89
N PHE A 64 -14.01 6.44 -18.63
CA PHE A 64 -14.26 5.69 -17.41
C PHE A 64 -13.23 6.05 -16.32
N HIS A 65 -13.74 6.45 -15.16
CA HIS A 65 -12.95 6.85 -14.01
C HIS A 65 -13.18 5.89 -12.85
N LEU A 66 -12.11 5.37 -12.27
CA LEU A 66 -12.20 4.40 -11.18
C LEU A 66 -11.26 4.77 -10.03
N ALA A 67 -11.79 4.67 -8.82
CA ALA A 67 -11.08 4.84 -7.56
C ALA A 67 -11.14 3.53 -6.76
N GLU A 68 -10.46 3.52 -5.61
CA GLU A 68 -10.28 2.36 -4.72
C GLU A 68 -9.34 1.29 -5.30
N THR A 69 -8.23 1.05 -4.59
CA THR A 69 -7.12 0.22 -5.08
C THR A 69 -7.56 -1.20 -5.46
N ILE A 70 -8.41 -1.87 -4.68
CA ILE A 70 -8.86 -3.23 -4.98
C ILE A 70 -9.75 -3.25 -6.23
N ALA A 71 -10.66 -2.30 -6.37
CA ALA A 71 -11.50 -2.19 -7.56
C ALA A 71 -10.64 -1.95 -8.81
N ILE A 72 -9.62 -1.10 -8.70
CA ILE A 72 -8.65 -0.85 -9.77
C ILE A 72 -7.88 -2.12 -10.13
N ILE A 73 -7.39 -2.88 -9.14
CA ILE A 73 -6.69 -4.16 -9.35
C ILE A 73 -7.56 -5.13 -10.16
N ARG A 74 -8.81 -5.35 -9.72
CA ARG A 74 -9.77 -6.24 -10.40
C ARG A 74 -10.02 -5.79 -11.84
N TYR A 75 -10.29 -4.50 -12.03
CA TYR A 75 -10.52 -3.91 -13.35
C TYR A 75 -9.33 -4.11 -14.30
N LEU A 76 -8.12 -3.80 -13.83
CA LEU A 76 -6.90 -3.93 -14.63
C LEU A 76 -6.61 -5.39 -14.96
N ALA A 77 -6.84 -6.32 -14.03
CA ALA A 77 -6.66 -7.74 -14.28
C ALA A 77 -7.62 -8.25 -15.37
N ASP A 78 -8.91 -7.92 -15.29
CA ASP A 78 -9.90 -8.35 -16.28
C ASP A 78 -9.68 -7.67 -17.65
N LYS A 79 -9.06 -6.47 -17.67
CA LYS A 79 -8.58 -5.79 -18.89
C LYS A 79 -7.27 -6.35 -19.45
N GLY A 80 -6.62 -7.31 -18.78
CA GLY A 80 -5.31 -7.84 -19.17
C GLY A 80 -4.14 -6.86 -18.99
N GLN A 81 -4.35 -5.84 -18.16
CA GLN A 81 -3.39 -4.76 -17.82
C GLN A 81 -2.73 -4.98 -16.45
N LEU A 82 -2.89 -6.17 -15.87
CA LEU A 82 -2.17 -6.64 -14.69
C LEU A 82 -1.59 -8.03 -14.97
N ASP A 83 -0.44 -8.35 -14.38
CA ASP A 83 0.17 -9.68 -14.49
C ASP A 83 -0.73 -10.73 -13.78
N GLU A 84 -1.05 -11.81 -14.49
CA GLU A 84 -1.87 -12.90 -13.97
C GLU A 84 -1.21 -13.65 -12.81
N LYS A 85 0.13 -13.60 -12.68
CA LYS A 85 0.82 -14.12 -11.50
C LYS A 85 0.49 -13.30 -10.25
N LEU A 86 0.31 -12.00 -10.40
CA LEU A 86 0.00 -11.10 -9.30
C LEU A 86 -1.48 -11.13 -8.92
N TYR A 87 -2.37 -11.42 -9.88
CA TYR A 87 -3.80 -11.60 -9.64
C TYR A 87 -4.35 -12.75 -10.52
N PRO A 88 -4.38 -13.98 -10.00
CA PRO A 88 -4.75 -15.17 -10.76
C PRO A 88 -6.16 -15.14 -11.37
N LYS A 89 -6.34 -15.91 -12.44
CA LYS A 89 -7.66 -16.11 -13.10
C LYS A 89 -8.46 -17.29 -12.53
N SER A 90 -7.81 -18.28 -11.93
CA SER A 90 -8.54 -19.39 -11.32
C SER A 90 -9.40 -18.88 -10.17
N LEU A 91 -10.65 -19.37 -10.12
CA LEU A 91 -11.66 -18.88 -9.19
C LEU A 91 -11.16 -18.93 -7.74
N GLU A 92 -10.62 -20.07 -7.33
CA GLU A 92 -10.20 -20.31 -5.95
C GLU A 92 -8.95 -19.49 -5.58
N ALA A 93 -7.97 -19.38 -6.47
CA ALA A 93 -6.77 -18.60 -6.18
C ALA A 93 -7.08 -17.10 -6.16
N ARG A 94 -7.93 -16.62 -7.09
CA ARG A 94 -8.43 -15.25 -7.08
C ARG A 94 -9.21 -14.95 -5.80
N ALA A 95 -10.12 -15.85 -5.41
CA ALA A 95 -10.90 -15.70 -4.18
C ALA A 95 -10.01 -15.63 -2.94
N ARG A 96 -8.90 -16.37 -2.88
CA ARG A 96 -7.95 -16.29 -1.77
C ARG A 96 -7.22 -14.94 -1.72
N VAL A 97 -6.84 -14.39 -2.88
CA VAL A 97 -6.27 -13.03 -2.96
C VAL A 97 -7.31 -12.00 -2.50
N ASP A 98 -8.54 -12.10 -2.98
CA ASP A 98 -9.63 -11.20 -2.59
C ASP A 98 -9.90 -11.29 -1.09
N GLU A 99 -9.93 -12.48 -0.50
CA GLU A 99 -10.13 -12.69 0.94
C GLU A 99 -9.12 -11.87 1.76
N PHE A 100 -7.83 -11.93 1.41
CA PHE A 100 -6.82 -11.11 2.07
C PHE A 100 -7.03 -9.62 1.84
N LEU A 101 -7.27 -9.20 0.59
CA LEU A 101 -7.42 -7.80 0.23
C LEU A 101 -8.61 -7.15 0.96
N GLU A 102 -9.73 -7.87 1.13
CA GLU A 102 -10.88 -7.42 1.91
C GLU A 102 -10.57 -7.43 3.42
N TRP A 103 -9.96 -8.51 3.94
CA TRP A 103 -9.60 -8.63 5.35
C TRP A 103 -8.64 -7.52 5.83
N GLN A 104 -7.62 -7.19 5.03
CA GLN A 104 -6.59 -6.24 5.44
C GLN A 104 -7.12 -4.82 5.61
N HIS A 105 -8.25 -4.45 5.01
CA HIS A 105 -8.81 -3.09 5.06
C HIS A 105 -9.10 -2.62 6.48
N LEU A 106 -9.73 -3.46 7.29
CA LEU A 106 -10.10 -3.15 8.68
C LEU A 106 -9.05 -3.61 9.69
N ASN A 107 -8.01 -4.28 9.21
CA ASN A 107 -6.96 -4.85 10.04
C ASN A 107 -5.64 -4.11 9.79
N ILE A 108 -4.76 -4.66 8.95
CA ILE A 108 -3.43 -4.10 8.66
C ILE A 108 -3.52 -2.62 8.24
N ARG A 109 -4.36 -2.29 7.24
CA ARG A 109 -4.46 -0.91 6.74
C ARG A 109 -5.03 0.04 7.78
N LEU A 110 -6.10 -0.34 8.48
CA LEU A 110 -6.71 0.55 9.47
C LEU A 110 -5.73 0.85 10.61
N ALA A 111 -5.08 -0.18 11.17
CA ALA A 111 -4.10 -0.02 12.22
C ALA A 111 -2.90 0.82 11.77
N CYS A 112 -2.32 0.52 10.60
CA CYS A 112 -1.20 1.29 10.06
C CYS A 112 -1.59 2.74 9.73
N SER A 113 -2.79 2.98 9.22
CA SER A 113 -3.29 4.30 8.88
C SER A 113 -3.58 5.15 10.12
N MET A 114 -4.12 4.54 11.19
CA MET A 114 -4.30 5.22 12.48
C MET A 114 -2.95 5.63 13.06
N PHE A 115 -1.98 4.71 13.11
CA PHE A 115 -0.63 5.03 13.54
C PHE A 115 -0.03 6.16 12.70
N PHE A 116 -0.03 6.02 11.37
CA PHE A 116 0.56 7.01 10.46
C PHE A 116 -0.07 8.40 10.61
N ARG A 117 -1.40 8.48 10.74
CA ARG A 117 -2.11 9.76 10.85
C ARG A 117 -1.86 10.43 12.19
N ASP A 118 -2.05 9.70 13.27
CA ASP A 118 -2.01 10.25 14.63
C ASP A 118 -0.55 10.51 15.07
N ALA A 119 0.39 9.63 14.70
CA ALA A 119 1.79 9.77 15.09
C ALA A 119 2.57 10.75 14.21
N TRP A 120 2.24 10.86 12.92
CA TRP A 120 3.07 11.58 11.96
C TRP A 120 2.31 12.65 11.15
N LEU A 121 1.25 12.28 10.42
CA LEU A 121 0.63 13.18 9.43
C LEU A 121 -0.06 14.39 10.06
N PHE A 122 -0.89 14.18 11.09
CA PHE A 122 -1.61 15.29 11.73
C PHE A 122 -0.66 16.22 12.52
N PRO A 123 0.31 15.70 13.30
CA PRO A 123 1.30 16.56 13.95
C PRO A 123 2.14 17.39 12.97
N ILE A 124 2.66 16.81 11.88
CA ILE A 124 3.54 17.54 10.96
C ILE A 124 2.79 18.63 10.17
N ASN A 125 1.49 18.46 9.97
CA ASN A 125 0.63 19.45 9.32
C ASN A 125 -0.01 20.44 10.29
N GLY A 126 0.31 20.38 11.59
CA GLY A 126 -0.27 21.26 12.61
C GLY A 126 -1.77 21.03 12.88
N LEU A 127 -2.30 19.88 12.46
CA LEU A 127 -3.71 19.51 12.66
C LEU A 127 -3.96 18.88 14.03
N ALA A 128 -2.90 18.40 14.70
CA ALA A 128 -2.93 17.86 16.05
C ALA A 128 -1.62 18.18 16.78
N ALA A 129 -1.63 18.13 18.11
CA ALA A 129 -0.40 18.17 18.89
C ALA A 129 0.42 16.88 18.69
N LYS A 130 1.72 16.93 18.99
CA LYS A 130 2.53 15.70 19.06
C LYS A 130 1.91 14.73 20.09
N PRO A 131 1.71 13.45 19.75
CA PRO A 131 1.12 12.49 20.66
C PRO A 131 2.02 12.25 21.88
N LYS A 132 1.40 11.99 23.02
CA LYS A 132 2.11 11.54 24.22
C LYS A 132 2.62 10.10 24.06
N PRO A 133 3.65 9.69 24.82
CA PRO A 133 4.19 8.33 24.74
C PRO A 133 3.14 7.23 24.90
N GLU A 134 2.14 7.41 25.77
CA GLU A 134 1.08 6.43 26.01
C GLU A 134 0.23 6.21 24.76
N ARG A 135 -0.09 7.29 24.03
CA ARG A 135 -0.83 7.20 22.77
C ARG A 135 -0.02 6.52 21.68
N ILE A 136 1.29 6.77 21.61
CA ILE A 136 2.17 6.05 20.68
C ILE A 136 2.16 4.56 21.00
N GLN A 137 2.25 4.19 22.28
CA GLN A 137 2.22 2.80 22.71
C GLN A 137 0.90 2.11 22.34
N GLU A 138 -0.26 2.74 22.55
CA GLU A 138 -1.56 2.22 22.10
C GLU A 138 -1.61 1.97 20.58
N LEU A 139 -1.08 2.91 19.79
CA LEU A 139 -1.03 2.78 18.34
C LEU A 139 -0.10 1.63 17.91
N ILE A 140 1.03 1.45 18.60
CA ILE A 140 1.94 0.31 18.38
C ILE A 140 1.23 -1.01 18.71
N GLU A 141 0.53 -1.10 19.83
CA GLU A 141 -0.21 -2.31 20.23
C GLU A 141 -1.30 -2.68 19.23
N GLY A 142 -2.01 -1.68 18.68
CA GLY A 142 -2.95 -1.88 17.58
C GLY A 142 -2.30 -2.45 16.32
N VAL A 143 -1.11 -1.96 15.96
CA VAL A 143 -0.32 -2.52 14.83
C VAL A 143 0.14 -3.93 15.16
N GLU A 144 0.79 -4.15 16.30
CA GLU A 144 1.36 -5.43 16.71
C GLU A 144 0.31 -6.53 16.86
N THR A 145 -0.90 -6.20 17.31
CA THR A 145 -2.04 -7.13 17.34
C THR A 145 -2.35 -7.67 15.94
N ASN A 146 -2.39 -6.78 14.94
CA ASN A 146 -2.67 -7.15 13.56
C ASN A 146 -1.48 -7.86 12.89
N LEU A 147 -0.24 -7.52 13.25
CA LEU A 147 0.94 -8.28 12.83
C LEU A 147 0.91 -9.71 13.38
N GLY A 148 0.45 -9.90 14.62
CA GLY A 148 0.23 -11.23 15.20
C GLY A 148 -0.78 -12.06 14.41
N LEU A 149 -1.89 -11.45 13.97
CA LEU A 149 -2.84 -12.11 13.08
C LEU A 149 -2.23 -12.44 11.71
N LEU A 150 -1.40 -11.55 11.16
CA LEU A 150 -0.69 -11.79 9.89
C LEU A 150 0.28 -12.99 10.00
N GLU A 151 1.10 -12.99 11.05
CA GLU A 151 2.08 -14.03 11.40
C GLU A 151 1.42 -15.41 11.58
N LEU A 152 0.26 -15.43 12.23
CA LEU A 152 -0.43 -16.66 12.60
C LEU A 152 -1.28 -17.22 11.45
N ILE A 153 -2.08 -16.37 10.78
CA ILE A 153 -3.14 -16.81 9.87
C ILE A 153 -2.68 -16.80 8.41
N TRP A 154 -1.90 -15.80 8.02
CA TRP A 154 -1.63 -15.54 6.59
C TRP A 154 -0.25 -15.99 6.14
N LEU A 155 0.72 -16.09 7.05
CA LEU A 155 2.11 -16.43 6.72
C LEU A 155 2.46 -17.88 7.06
N GLU A 156 1.59 -18.83 6.71
CA GLU A 156 1.91 -20.26 6.75
C GLU A 156 2.86 -20.69 5.61
N LYS A 157 2.92 -19.90 4.54
CA LYS A 157 3.75 -20.12 3.34
C LYS A 157 4.68 -18.93 3.11
N ASP A 158 5.29 -18.89 1.93
CA ASP A 158 6.28 -17.87 1.60
C ASP A 158 5.67 -16.49 1.36
N PHE A 159 4.43 -16.47 0.87
CA PHE A 159 3.63 -15.27 0.61
C PHE A 159 2.23 -15.47 1.22
N LEU A 160 1.48 -14.37 1.34
CA LEU A 160 0.24 -14.32 2.14
C LEU A 160 -0.85 -15.29 1.69
N VAL A 161 -0.86 -15.66 0.42
CA VAL A 161 -1.89 -16.51 -0.18
C VAL A 161 -1.31 -17.76 -0.85
N GLY A 162 -0.05 -18.09 -0.57
CA GLY A 162 0.60 -19.28 -1.12
C GLY A 162 2.10 -19.15 -1.30
N GLN A 163 2.64 -19.84 -2.32
CA GLN A 163 4.07 -19.84 -2.62
C GLN A 163 4.49 -18.76 -3.62
N GLN A 164 3.55 -18.05 -4.23
CA GLN A 164 3.83 -17.01 -5.22
C GLN A 164 3.35 -15.66 -4.68
N MET A 165 4.12 -14.62 -4.97
CA MET A 165 3.78 -13.25 -4.63
C MET A 165 2.56 -12.80 -5.45
N THR A 166 1.61 -12.16 -4.78
CA THR A 166 0.42 -11.57 -5.39
C THR A 166 0.27 -10.10 -4.98
N VAL A 167 -0.76 -9.43 -5.50
CA VAL A 167 -1.14 -8.10 -5.03
C VAL A 167 -1.49 -8.06 -3.54
N ALA A 168 -1.87 -9.18 -2.92
CA ALA A 168 -2.03 -9.27 -1.47
C ALA A 168 -0.74 -8.86 -0.76
N ASP A 169 0.39 -9.38 -1.22
CA ASP A 169 1.71 -9.12 -0.67
C ASP A 169 2.13 -7.67 -0.88
N LEU A 170 1.94 -7.15 -2.10
CA LEU A 170 2.33 -5.79 -2.47
C LEU A 170 1.55 -4.74 -1.68
N VAL A 171 0.25 -4.94 -1.49
CA VAL A 171 -0.61 -4.05 -0.70
C VAL A 171 -0.25 -4.16 0.78
N GLY A 172 -0.23 -5.38 1.34
CA GLY A 172 0.06 -5.59 2.76
C GLY A 172 1.44 -5.05 3.17
N ALA A 173 2.47 -5.36 2.38
CA ALA A 173 3.82 -4.88 2.66
C ALA A 173 3.92 -3.36 2.55
N SER A 174 3.18 -2.73 1.63
CA SER A 174 3.18 -1.27 1.47
C SER A 174 2.58 -0.54 2.66
N GLU A 175 1.54 -1.11 3.28
CA GLU A 175 0.93 -0.58 4.52
C GLU A 175 1.92 -0.66 5.69
N ILE A 176 2.55 -1.81 5.91
CA ILE A 176 3.49 -1.98 7.03
C ILE A 176 4.75 -1.13 6.83
N ASN A 177 5.29 -1.08 5.60
CA ASN A 177 6.46 -0.25 5.30
C ASN A 177 6.20 1.26 5.45
N GLN A 178 4.94 1.72 5.46
CA GLN A 178 4.59 3.11 5.75
C GLN A 178 5.08 3.55 7.12
N LEU A 179 5.05 2.63 8.10
CA LEU A 179 5.34 2.92 9.51
C LEU A 179 6.81 3.29 9.75
N LYS A 180 7.70 2.94 8.82
CA LYS A 180 9.12 3.34 8.82
C LYS A 180 9.26 4.86 8.92
N ILE A 181 8.30 5.64 8.42
CA ILE A 181 8.33 7.11 8.46
C ILE A 181 8.43 7.68 9.89
N PHE A 182 8.01 6.90 10.88
CA PHE A 182 8.10 7.21 12.30
C PHE A 182 8.98 6.18 13.05
N HIS A 183 9.99 5.63 12.37
CA HIS A 183 10.97 4.69 12.92
C HIS A 183 10.41 3.37 13.49
N TYR A 184 9.14 3.07 13.28
CA TYR A 184 8.64 1.75 13.63
C TYR A 184 9.33 0.69 12.78
N LYS A 185 9.78 -0.37 13.45
CA LYS A 185 10.35 -1.56 12.83
C LYS A 185 9.61 -2.77 13.39
N VAL A 186 9.32 -3.73 12.52
CA VAL A 186 8.79 -5.03 12.93
C VAL A 186 9.83 -5.69 13.83
N ASP A 187 9.42 -6.10 15.03
CA ASP A 187 10.27 -6.85 15.94
C ASP A 187 10.38 -8.29 15.44
N GLU A 188 11.54 -8.66 14.89
CA GLU A 188 11.81 -9.99 14.34
C GLU A 188 11.71 -11.10 15.38
N LYS A 189 11.88 -10.79 16.68
CA LYS A 189 11.71 -11.78 17.75
C LYS A 189 10.24 -12.08 18.01
N LYS A 190 9.36 -11.09 17.83
CA LYS A 190 7.90 -11.25 18.00
C LYS A 190 7.21 -11.76 16.74
N PHE A 191 7.62 -11.26 15.56
CA PHE A 191 6.97 -11.53 14.27
C PHE A 191 7.99 -11.99 13.21
N PRO A 192 8.65 -13.15 13.42
CA PRO A 192 9.72 -13.63 12.55
C PRO A 192 9.27 -13.92 11.12
N LYS A 193 8.04 -14.44 10.90
CA LYS A 193 7.53 -14.69 9.54
C LYS A 193 7.19 -13.38 8.83
N VAL A 194 6.60 -12.40 9.53
CA VAL A 194 6.32 -11.08 8.96
C VAL A 194 7.61 -10.40 8.51
N ALA A 195 8.65 -10.40 9.35
CA ALA A 195 9.93 -9.80 8.97
C ALA A 195 10.53 -10.45 7.71
N LYS A 196 10.63 -11.78 7.69
CA LYS A 196 11.14 -12.54 6.53
C LYS A 196 10.27 -12.34 5.28
N TRP A 197 8.95 -12.26 5.44
CA TRP A 197 8.05 -12.00 4.32
C TRP A 197 8.24 -10.59 3.74
N LEU A 198 8.42 -9.56 4.58
CA LEU A 198 8.74 -8.21 4.10
C LEU A 198 10.06 -8.17 3.32
N ASP A 199 11.07 -8.91 3.76
CA ASP A 199 12.35 -9.03 3.05
C ASP A 199 12.18 -9.72 1.71
N ARG A 200 11.46 -10.85 1.65
CA ARG A 200 11.16 -11.54 0.38
C ARG A 200 10.38 -10.65 -0.60
N VAL A 201 9.39 -9.91 -0.13
CA VAL A 201 8.64 -8.96 -0.99
C VAL A 201 9.57 -7.88 -1.50
N ARG A 202 10.46 -7.32 -0.67
CA ARG A 202 11.44 -6.32 -1.10
C ARG A 202 12.40 -6.89 -2.16
N GLU A 203 12.98 -8.06 -1.93
CA GLU A 203 13.88 -8.73 -2.87
C GLU A 203 13.20 -9.00 -4.21
N ALA A 204 11.98 -9.52 -4.20
CA ALA A 204 11.21 -9.85 -5.40
C ALA A 204 10.74 -8.63 -6.20
N THR A 205 10.75 -7.43 -5.59
CA THR A 205 10.22 -6.20 -6.21
C THR A 205 11.25 -5.09 -6.39
N ASN A 206 12.51 -5.34 -6.08
CA ASN A 206 13.59 -4.40 -6.35
C ASN A 206 13.89 -4.26 -7.86
N PRO A 207 14.32 -3.07 -8.34
CA PRO A 207 14.63 -1.86 -7.56
C PRO A 207 13.39 -1.02 -7.18
N TYR A 208 12.22 -1.35 -7.73
CA TYR A 208 11.01 -0.55 -7.56
C TYR A 208 10.58 -0.41 -6.09
N HIS A 209 10.78 -1.44 -5.25
CA HIS A 209 10.48 -1.35 -3.82
C HIS A 209 11.18 -0.17 -3.14
N ASP A 210 12.50 -0.08 -3.32
CA ASP A 210 13.33 0.95 -2.71
C ASP A 210 13.02 2.33 -3.32
N GLU A 211 12.73 2.42 -4.63
CA GLU A 211 12.25 3.65 -5.28
C GLU A 211 10.93 4.12 -4.68
N GLY A 212 9.97 3.21 -4.51
CA GLY A 212 8.66 3.47 -3.93
C GLY A 212 8.74 3.98 -2.50
N LEU A 213 9.72 3.52 -1.73
CA LEU A 213 9.94 3.92 -0.34
C LEU A 213 10.95 5.06 -0.16
N ALA A 214 11.53 5.61 -1.22
CA ALA A 214 12.61 6.59 -1.13
C ALA A 214 12.28 7.77 -0.20
N PHE A 215 11.09 8.36 -0.33
CA PHE A 215 10.65 9.45 0.53
C PHE A 215 10.46 9.02 2.00
N ILE A 216 9.84 7.85 2.22
CA ILE A 216 9.62 7.28 3.56
C ILE A 216 10.95 7.05 4.27
N ASN A 217 11.89 6.40 3.59
CA ASN A 217 13.23 6.09 4.09
C ASN A 217 14.04 7.36 4.35
N MET A 218 13.93 8.38 3.48
CA MET A 218 14.57 9.68 3.70
C MET A 218 14.04 10.34 4.98
N LYS A 219 12.72 10.34 5.21
CA LYS A 219 12.11 10.93 6.42
C LYS A 219 12.47 10.15 7.68
N ALA A 220 12.48 8.83 7.61
CA ALA A 220 12.95 7.96 8.68
C ALA A 220 14.41 8.21 9.10
N LYS A 221 15.24 8.85 8.26
CA LYS A 221 16.61 9.25 8.63
C LYS A 221 16.70 10.65 9.23
N GLN A 222 15.72 11.51 8.95
CA GLN A 222 15.72 12.94 9.35
C GLN A 222 15.02 13.20 10.69
N ALA A 223 14.05 12.37 11.07
CA ALA A 223 13.39 12.51 12.35
C ALA A 223 14.38 12.15 13.48
N LYS A 224 14.80 13.17 14.23
CA LYS A 224 15.43 13.00 15.54
C LYS A 224 14.28 12.87 16.54
N LEU A 225 14.30 11.81 17.34
CA LEU A 225 13.39 11.61 18.48
C LEU A 225 13.46 12.83 19.42
#